data_AF-A0A7J4XBW0-F1
#
_entry.id   AF-A0A7J4XBW0-F1
#
_cell.length_a   1.000
_cell.length_b   1.000
_cell.length_c   1.000
_cell.angle_alpha   90.00
_cell.angle_beta   90.00
_cell.angle_gamma   90.00
#
_symmetry.space_group_name_H-M   'P 1'
#
loop_
_entity.id
_entity.type
_entity.pdbx_description
1 polymer ?
#
loop_
_entity_poly.entity_id
_entity_poly.type
_entity_poly.pdbx_seq_one_letter_code
_entity_poly.pdbx_strand_id
1 'polypeptide(L)'
;MEGQVVNILIPLKSLSIFVLGTNVEDYLHLGYDYISKEEMQVYSDTYTFPDFGISLSTDEKTDKLIYGIETDVSCVYKNHELINMLYDDFLTLVNLLPDDVSDIYIHGTKKNGRIYKVYYFDSLGLTFFVWRGRIRSINVSNYDIFVND
;
A
#
# COMPACT_ATOMS: atom_id res chain seq x y z
N MET A 1 20.47 3.18 17.77
CA MET A 1 19.54 3.79 16.80
C MET A 1 19.45 2.81 15.66
N GLU A 2 18.44 1.94 15.67
CA GLU A 2 18.09 1.20 14.46
C GLU A 2 17.75 2.25 13.38
N GLY A 3 18.36 2.10 12.21
CA GLY A 3 18.12 3.02 11.10
C GLY A 3 16.63 3.04 10.79
N GLN A 4 16.03 4.23 10.73
CA GLN A 4 14.65 4.36 10.28
C GLN A 4 14.57 3.78 8.86
N VAL A 5 13.70 2.80 8.66
CA VAL A 5 13.43 2.22 7.34
C VAL A 5 12.88 3.33 6.44
N VAL A 6 13.53 3.56 5.31
CA VAL A 6 13.10 4.52 4.30
C VAL A 6 12.66 3.76 3.07
N ASN A 7 11.36 3.77 2.80
CA ASN A 7 10.80 3.06 1.65
C ASN A 7 10.62 4.03 0.48
N ILE A 8 11.49 3.92 -0.53
CA ILE A 8 11.42 4.79 -1.72
C ILE A 8 10.32 4.29 -2.65
N LEU A 9 9.40 5.17 -3.03
CA LEU A 9 8.32 4.91 -3.96
C LEU A 9 8.73 5.20 -5.40
N ILE A 10 8.50 4.22 -6.28
CA ILE A 10 8.42 4.41 -7.72
C ILE A 10 6.98 4.07 -8.14
N PRO A 11 6.15 5.08 -8.52
CA PRO A 11 4.76 4.88 -8.91
C PRO A 11 4.59 3.77 -9.95
N LEU A 12 3.49 3.02 -9.86
CA LEU A 12 3.16 1.87 -10.72
C LEU A 12 4.21 0.74 -10.79
N LYS A 13 5.27 0.78 -9.96
CA LYS A 13 6.41 -0.13 -10.10
C LYS A 13 6.85 -0.79 -8.81
N SER A 14 7.21 -0.02 -7.80
CA SER A 14 7.88 -0.58 -6.62
C SER A 14 7.80 0.32 -5.40
N LEU A 15 7.93 -0.31 -4.23
CA LEU A 15 8.16 0.35 -2.97
C LEU A 15 9.31 -0.35 -2.24
N SER A 16 10.34 0.41 -1.88
CA SER A 16 11.57 -0.16 -1.34
C SER A 16 12.18 -1.18 -2.32
N ILE A 17 12.45 -2.40 -1.87
CA ILE A 17 12.97 -3.49 -2.71
C ILE A 17 11.87 -4.30 -3.43
N PHE A 18 10.60 -4.11 -3.06
CA PHE A 18 9.49 -4.93 -3.56
C PHE A 18 8.95 -4.36 -4.86
N VAL A 19 8.80 -5.23 -5.87
CA VAL A 19 8.43 -4.84 -7.24
C VAL A 19 7.11 -5.50 -7.63
N LEU A 20 6.18 -4.69 -8.14
CA LEU A 20 4.92 -5.16 -8.70
C LEU A 20 5.16 -6.10 -9.90
N GLY A 21 4.36 -7.15 -10.01
CA GLY A 21 4.45 -8.16 -11.07
C GLY A 21 5.62 -9.13 -10.92
N THR A 22 6.37 -9.09 -9.82
CA THR A 22 7.37 -10.13 -9.49
C THR A 22 6.77 -11.18 -8.57
N ASN A 23 7.35 -12.38 -8.56
CA ASN A 23 6.85 -13.45 -7.73
C ASN A 23 7.22 -13.19 -6.27
N VAL A 24 6.27 -13.34 -5.34
CA VAL A 24 6.53 -13.15 -3.91
C VAL A 24 7.63 -14.07 -3.38
N GLU A 25 7.81 -15.25 -3.99
CA GLU A 25 8.85 -16.23 -3.66
C GLU A 25 10.27 -15.65 -3.73
N ASP A 26 10.51 -14.65 -4.58
CA ASP A 26 11.80 -13.97 -4.70
C ASP A 26 12.21 -13.28 -3.39
N TYR A 27 11.26 -12.98 -2.50
CA TYR A 27 11.48 -12.24 -1.25
C TYR A 27 11.33 -13.10 0.01
N LEU A 28 10.86 -14.35 -0.09
CA LEU A 28 10.60 -15.21 1.09
C LEU A 28 11.87 -15.67 1.83
N HIS A 29 13.05 -15.31 1.31
CA HIS A 29 14.31 -15.46 2.03
C HIS A 29 14.49 -14.41 3.14
N LEU A 30 13.66 -13.36 3.17
CA LEU A 30 13.60 -12.34 4.22
C LEU A 30 12.70 -12.82 5.38
N GLY A 31 12.74 -12.11 6.52
CA GLY A 31 11.79 -12.37 7.61
C GLY A 31 10.38 -11.89 7.25
N TYR A 32 9.39 -12.78 7.28
CA TYR A 32 8.00 -12.46 6.94
C TYR A 32 6.99 -13.21 7.81
N ASP A 33 5.81 -12.60 7.96
CA ASP A 33 4.59 -13.22 8.45
C ASP A 33 3.66 -13.47 7.25
N TYR A 34 2.94 -14.59 7.27
CA TYR A 34 1.98 -14.96 6.20
C TYR A 34 0.58 -15.14 6.78
N ILE A 35 -0.40 -14.59 6.08
CA ILE A 35 -1.82 -14.83 6.37
C ILE A 35 -2.51 -15.16 5.04
N SER A 36 -3.24 -16.27 5.01
CA SER A 36 -3.96 -16.68 3.80
C SER A 36 -5.25 -15.89 3.62
N LYS A 37 -5.70 -15.78 2.37
CA LYS A 37 -6.97 -15.13 2.02
C LYS A 37 -8.17 -15.74 2.75
N GLU A 38 -8.16 -17.04 3.03
CA GLU A 38 -9.24 -17.73 3.76
C GLU A 38 -9.31 -17.30 5.22
N GLU A 39 -8.15 -17.11 5.86
CA GLU A 39 -8.08 -16.66 7.25
C GLU A 39 -8.58 -15.21 7.38
N MET A 40 -8.19 -14.35 6.44
CA MET A 40 -8.60 -12.96 6.40
C MET A 40 -10.02 -12.74 5.86
N GLN A 41 -10.63 -13.75 5.24
CA GLN A 41 -11.90 -13.64 4.50
C GLN A 41 -11.85 -12.53 3.44
N VAL A 42 -10.72 -12.43 2.74
CA VAL A 42 -10.46 -11.47 1.66
C VAL A 42 -10.10 -12.20 0.36
N TYR A 43 -9.76 -11.45 -0.69
CA TYR A 43 -9.45 -12.00 -2.00
C TYR A 43 -7.97 -12.38 -2.20
N SER A 44 -7.10 -12.05 -1.26
CA SER A 44 -5.65 -12.18 -1.41
C SER A 44 -4.91 -12.73 -0.20
N ASP A 45 -3.87 -13.47 -0.51
CA ASP A 45 -2.83 -13.84 0.42
C ASP A 45 -1.98 -12.62 0.74
N THR A 46 -1.58 -12.51 2.01
CA THR A 46 -0.80 -11.38 2.50
C THR A 46 0.51 -11.85 3.10
N TYR A 47 1.61 -11.24 2.67
CA TYR A 47 2.97 -11.45 3.18
C TYR A 47 3.47 -10.15 3.80
N THR A 48 3.61 -10.10 5.11
CA THR A 48 4.08 -8.92 5.84
C THR A 48 5.56 -9.06 6.16
N PHE A 49 6.35 -8.04 5.85
CA PHE A 49 7.78 -7.95 6.09
C PHE A 49 8.05 -6.87 7.15
N PRO A 50 8.11 -7.24 8.45
CA PRO A 50 8.17 -6.28 9.56
C PRO A 50 9.38 -5.35 9.50
N ASP A 51 10.52 -5.87 9.06
CA ASP A 51 11.78 -5.11 8.89
C ASP A 51 11.65 -3.96 7.88
N PHE A 52 10.62 -4.01 7.03
CA PHE A 52 10.32 -2.97 6.05
C PHE A 52 9.04 -2.18 6.40
N GLY A 53 8.21 -2.70 7.31
CA GLY A 53 6.83 -2.28 7.53
C GLY A 53 5.99 -2.30 6.24
N ILE A 54 6.20 -3.33 5.43
CA ILE A 54 5.51 -3.52 4.14
C ILE A 54 4.70 -4.80 4.14
N SER A 55 3.51 -4.76 3.57
CA SER A 55 2.69 -5.95 3.27
C SER A 55 2.50 -6.10 1.77
N LEU A 56 2.68 -7.32 1.26
CA LEU A 56 2.47 -7.66 -0.14
C LEU A 56 1.19 -8.46 -0.31
N SER A 57 0.41 -8.14 -1.33
CA SER A 57 -0.79 -8.89 -1.70
C SER A 57 -0.56 -9.68 -3.00
N THR A 58 -0.94 -10.95 -2.96
CA THR A 58 -0.97 -11.86 -4.11
C THR A 58 -2.29 -12.62 -4.15
N ASP A 59 -2.78 -13.03 -5.30
CA ASP A 59 -3.99 -13.86 -5.41
C ASP A 59 -3.81 -15.03 -6.39
N GLU A 60 -4.84 -15.86 -6.52
CA GLU A 60 -4.84 -17.00 -7.44
C GLU A 60 -4.82 -16.58 -8.92
N LYS A 61 -5.36 -15.42 -9.26
CA LYS A 61 -5.38 -14.94 -10.65
C LYS A 61 -3.99 -14.51 -11.11
N THR A 62 -3.21 -14.01 -10.16
CA THR A 62 -1.87 -13.50 -10.36
C THR A 62 -0.79 -14.57 -10.18
N ASP A 63 -1.14 -15.82 -9.84
CA ASP A 63 -0.19 -16.92 -9.65
C ASP A 63 1.04 -16.52 -8.78
N LYS A 64 0.74 -15.97 -7.59
CA LYS A 64 1.73 -15.43 -6.62
C LYS A 64 2.50 -14.18 -7.08
N LEU A 65 2.13 -13.56 -8.19
CA LEU A 65 2.68 -12.26 -8.56
C LEU A 65 2.14 -11.16 -7.63
N ILE A 66 3.03 -10.27 -7.22
CA ILE A 66 2.69 -9.15 -6.34
C ILE A 66 1.88 -8.12 -7.14
N TYR A 67 0.61 -7.93 -6.79
CA TYR A 67 -0.22 -6.90 -7.42
C TYR A 67 -0.42 -5.66 -6.55
N GLY A 68 -0.11 -5.77 -5.25
CA GLY A 68 -0.29 -4.70 -4.27
C GLY A 68 0.83 -4.70 -3.24
N ILE A 69 1.31 -3.50 -2.89
CA ILE A 69 2.33 -3.25 -1.87
C ILE A 69 1.80 -2.17 -0.93
N GLU A 70 1.58 -2.51 0.33
CA GLU A 70 1.04 -1.59 1.35
C GLU A 70 2.12 -1.19 2.37
N THR A 71 2.08 0.06 2.83
CA THR A 71 2.87 0.58 3.96
C THR A 71 2.09 1.63 4.75
N ASP A 72 2.27 1.63 6.07
CA ASP A 72 1.81 2.68 6.98
C ASP A 72 2.95 3.30 7.82
N VAL A 73 4.21 2.89 7.56
CA VAL A 73 5.37 3.33 8.36
C VAL A 73 6.21 4.41 7.68
N SER A 74 6.50 4.25 6.38
CA SER A 74 7.28 5.18 5.56
C SER A 74 6.98 4.96 4.08
N CYS A 75 6.96 6.06 3.33
CA CYS A 75 6.87 6.08 1.88
C CYS A 75 7.42 7.42 1.36
N VAL A 76 8.60 7.41 0.74
CA VAL A 76 9.25 8.62 0.23
C VAL A 76 9.02 8.75 -1.27
N TYR A 77 8.44 9.87 -1.68
CA TYR A 77 8.23 10.22 -3.08
C TYR A 77 8.63 11.67 -3.35
N LYS A 78 9.36 11.90 -4.44
CA LYS A 78 9.90 13.23 -4.80
C LYS A 78 10.59 13.93 -3.61
N ASN A 79 11.38 13.19 -2.83
CA ASN A 79 12.07 13.65 -1.61
C ASN A 79 11.15 14.09 -0.45
N HIS A 80 9.89 13.68 -0.43
CA HIS A 80 8.97 13.94 0.67
C HIS A 80 8.47 12.63 1.28
N GLU A 81 8.47 12.56 2.62
CA GLU A 81 7.79 11.49 3.35
C GLU A 81 6.27 11.70 3.24
N LEU A 82 5.59 10.71 2.67
CA LEU A 82 4.14 10.76 2.42
C LEU A 82 3.35 10.30 3.64
N ILE A 83 3.87 9.37 4.45
CA ILE A 83 3.19 8.93 5.66
C ILE A 83 3.09 10.11 6.63
N ASN A 84 1.88 10.36 7.12
CA ASN A 84 1.50 11.49 7.97
C ASN A 84 1.56 12.86 7.27
N MET A 85 1.90 12.97 5.98
CA MET A 85 1.74 14.20 5.18
C MET A 85 0.27 14.64 5.16
N LEU A 86 0.00 15.94 5.08
CA LEU A 86 -1.35 16.42 4.78
C LEU A 86 -1.72 16.02 3.35
N TYR A 87 -2.93 15.51 3.17
CA TYR A 87 -3.41 15.12 1.84
C TYR A 87 -3.40 16.29 0.84
N ASP A 88 -3.75 17.50 1.28
CA ASP A 88 -3.74 18.69 0.43
C ASP A 88 -2.32 19.10 -0.01
N ASP A 89 -1.31 18.84 0.82
CA ASP A 89 0.10 19.06 0.46
C ASP A 89 0.54 18.08 -0.63
N PHE A 90 0.08 16.82 -0.55
CA PHE A 90 0.32 15.83 -1.61
C PHE A 90 -0.30 16.29 -2.93
N LEU A 91 -1.56 16.73 -2.94
CA LEU A 91 -2.21 17.24 -4.14
C LEU A 91 -1.39 18.36 -4.80
N THR A 92 -0.81 19.24 -3.98
CA THR A 92 0.08 20.30 -4.46
C THR A 92 1.40 19.75 -5.02
N LEU A 93 1.99 18.73 -4.37
CA LEU A 93 3.24 18.08 -4.80
C LEU A 93 3.11 17.38 -6.18
N VAL A 94 1.95 16.77 -6.46
CA VAL A 94 1.71 16.07 -7.72
C VAL A 94 1.00 16.91 -8.77
N ASN A 95 0.30 17.96 -8.36
CA ASN A 95 -0.56 18.78 -9.23
C ASN A 95 -1.58 17.91 -10.00
N LEU A 96 -2.21 16.97 -9.29
CA LEU A 96 -3.20 16.03 -9.79
C LEU A 96 -4.36 15.92 -8.80
N LEU A 97 -5.55 15.64 -9.31
CA LEU A 97 -6.72 15.27 -8.53
C LEU A 97 -6.86 13.75 -8.49
N PRO A 98 -7.51 13.19 -7.46
CA PRO A 98 -7.83 11.77 -7.43
C PRO A 98 -8.81 11.41 -8.55
N ASP A 99 -8.68 10.21 -9.07
CA ASP A 99 -9.57 9.62 -10.07
C ASP A 99 -10.92 9.22 -9.44
N ASP A 100 -10.89 8.71 -8.20
CA ASP A 100 -12.09 8.40 -7.40
C ASP A 100 -11.86 8.63 -5.89
N VAL A 101 -12.96 8.73 -5.13
CA VAL A 101 -12.96 8.89 -3.68
C VAL A 101 -14.04 8.02 -3.05
N SER A 102 -13.66 7.21 -2.06
CA SER A 102 -14.59 6.38 -1.29
C SER A 102 -14.42 6.59 0.22
N ASP A 103 -15.41 6.16 1.01
CA ASP A 103 -15.32 6.12 2.47
C ASP A 103 -15.27 4.66 2.92
N ILE A 104 -14.22 4.26 3.63
CA ILE A 104 -14.07 2.90 4.17
C ILE A 104 -14.12 2.94 5.69
N TYR A 105 -15.02 2.14 6.26
CA TYR A 105 -15.09 1.92 7.70
C TYR A 105 -14.17 0.76 8.11
N ILE A 106 -13.14 1.08 8.90
CA ILE A 106 -12.26 0.09 9.51
C ILE A 106 -12.64 -0.06 10.98
N HIS A 107 -12.95 -1.29 11.37
CA HIS A 107 -13.22 -1.65 12.76
C HIS A 107 -11.95 -1.44 13.60
N GLY A 108 -12.02 -0.56 14.60
CA GLY A 108 -10.90 -0.29 15.50
C GLY A 108 -10.92 -1.22 16.73
N THR A 109 -9.78 -1.32 17.43
CA THR A 109 -9.61 -2.09 18.68
C THR A 109 -10.41 -1.55 19.88
N LYS A 110 -11.09 -0.41 19.73
CA LYS A 110 -12.00 0.17 20.73
C LYS A 110 -13.33 0.51 20.05
N LYS A 111 -14.39 0.69 20.84
CA LYS A 111 -15.81 0.98 20.46
C LYS A 111 -16.05 2.02 19.34
N ASN A 112 -15.03 2.74 18.87
CA ASN A 112 -15.12 3.70 17.79
C ASN A 112 -14.29 3.16 16.61
N GLY A 113 -14.96 2.64 15.58
CA GLY A 113 -14.29 2.43 14.30
C GLY A 113 -13.84 3.74 13.68
N ARG A 114 -13.04 3.65 12.62
CA ARG A 114 -12.52 4.79 11.89
C ARG A 114 -13.10 4.78 10.49
N ILE A 115 -13.67 5.91 10.09
CA ILE A 115 -13.98 6.15 8.68
C ILE A 115 -12.75 6.81 8.08
N TYR A 116 -12.10 6.11 7.17
CA TYR A 116 -11.05 6.63 6.33
C TYR A 116 -11.67 7.13 5.04
N LYS A 117 -11.19 8.29 4.56
CA LYS A 117 -11.38 8.67 3.17
C LYS A 117 -10.31 7.98 2.35
N VAL A 118 -10.73 7.31 1.30
CA VAL A 118 -9.85 6.58 0.40
C VAL A 118 -9.82 7.31 -0.94
N TYR A 119 -8.61 7.63 -1.39
CA TYR A 119 -8.38 8.37 -2.62
C TYR A 119 -7.59 7.51 -3.60
N TYR A 120 -8.10 7.40 -4.82
CA TYR A 120 -7.51 6.59 -5.88
C TYR A 120 -6.80 7.50 -6.89
N PHE A 121 -5.56 7.16 -7.24
CA PHE A 121 -4.74 7.84 -8.25
C PHE A 121 -4.22 6.76 -9.21
N ASP A 122 -5.06 6.34 -10.15
CA ASP A 122 -4.82 5.23 -11.07
C ASP A 122 -3.60 5.53 -11.95
N SER A 123 -3.46 6.79 -12.37
CA SER A 123 -2.29 7.27 -13.12
C SER A 123 -0.95 7.15 -12.38
N LEU A 124 -0.98 6.99 -11.06
CA LEU A 124 0.20 6.77 -10.21
C LEU A 124 0.23 5.36 -9.61
N GLY A 125 -0.83 4.57 -9.78
CA GLY A 125 -0.99 3.28 -9.11
C GLY A 125 -1.00 3.42 -7.59
N LEU A 126 -1.67 4.46 -7.07
CA LEU A 126 -1.69 4.76 -5.63
C LEU A 126 -3.11 4.80 -5.10
N THR A 127 -3.30 4.17 -3.94
CA THR A 127 -4.49 4.32 -3.10
C THR A 127 -4.08 4.84 -1.74
N PHE A 128 -4.68 5.94 -1.29
CA PHE A 128 -4.37 6.54 0.01
C PHE A 128 -5.50 6.39 1.00
N PHE A 129 -5.18 5.92 2.19
CA PHE A 129 -6.08 5.92 3.35
C PHE A 129 -5.81 7.16 4.18
N VAL A 130 -6.72 8.12 4.13
CA VAL A 130 -6.58 9.42 4.78
C VAL A 130 -7.50 9.50 5.98
N TRP A 131 -6.94 9.93 7.11
CA TRP A 131 -7.69 10.18 8.34
C TRP A 131 -7.28 11.50 8.98
N ARG A 132 -8.29 12.35 9.24
CA ARG A 132 -8.12 13.72 9.75
C ARG A 132 -7.17 14.54 8.88
N GLY A 133 -7.36 14.45 7.56
CA GLY A 133 -6.59 15.18 6.55
C GLY A 133 -5.14 14.70 6.36
N ARG A 134 -4.73 13.60 6.99
CA ARG A 134 -3.37 13.05 6.87
C ARG A 134 -3.36 11.66 6.27
N ILE A 135 -2.41 11.40 5.39
CA ILE A 135 -2.16 10.08 4.80
C ILE A 135 -1.68 9.14 5.91
N ARG A 136 -2.34 7.98 6.06
CA ARG A 136 -2.07 7.01 7.13
C ARG A 136 -1.52 5.70 6.61
N SER A 137 -2.05 5.22 5.50
CA SER A 137 -1.54 4.07 4.77
C SER A 137 -1.60 4.39 3.28
N ILE A 138 -0.69 3.76 2.54
CA ILE A 138 -0.57 3.86 1.09
C ILE A 138 -0.50 2.44 0.56
N ASN A 139 -1.34 2.14 -0.42
CA ASN A 139 -1.21 0.97 -1.25
C ASN A 139 -0.69 1.39 -2.63
N VAL A 140 0.38 0.75 -3.08
CA VAL A 140 0.92 0.84 -4.43
C VAL A 140 0.45 -0.38 -5.19
N SER A 141 -0.32 -0.18 -6.25
CA SER A 141 -0.85 -1.28 -7.03
C SER A 141 -0.87 -0.95 -8.51
N ASN A 142 -0.99 -2.01 -9.29
CA ASN A 142 -1.29 -1.92 -10.71
C ASN A 142 -2.29 -3.02 -11.07
N TYR A 143 -3.35 -3.10 -10.24
CA TYR A 143 -4.30 -4.20 -10.24
C TYR A 143 -5.00 -4.36 -11.59
N ASP A 144 -5.34 -3.24 -12.25
CA ASP A 144 -6.00 -3.27 -13.56
C ASP A 144 -5.14 -3.92 -14.65
N ILE A 145 -3.81 -3.85 -14.55
CA ILE A 145 -2.91 -4.51 -15.51
C ILE A 145 -2.74 -6.00 -15.19
N PHE A 146 -2.74 -6.38 -13.91
CA PHE A 146 -2.45 -7.77 -13.52
C PHE A 146 -3.68 -8.67 -13.43
N VAL A 147 -4.89 -8.11 -13.34
CA VAL A 147 -6.09 -8.89 -13.00
C VAL A 147 -7.22 -8.79 -14.04
N ASN A 148 -7.17 -7.79 -14.93
CA ASN A 148 -8.21 -7.59 -15.95
C ASN A 148 -7.77 -7.95 -17.39
N ASP A 149 -6.59 -8.58 -17.56
CA ASP A 149 -6.15 -9.18 -18.85
C ASP A 149 -6.66 -10.62 -19.03
#